data_AF-A0A2T4SB49-F1
#
_entry.id   AF-A0A2T4SB49-F1
#
_cell.length_a   1.000
_cell.length_b   1.000
_cell.length_c   1.000
_cell.angle_alpha   90.00
_cell.angle_beta   90.00
_cell.angle_gamma   90.00
#
_symmetry.space_group_name_H-M   'P 1'
#
loop_
_entity.id
_entity.type
_entity.pdbx_description
1 polymer ?
#
loop_
_entity_poly.entity_id
_entity_poly.type
_entity_poly.pdbx_seq_one_letter_code
_entity_poly.pdbx_strand_id
1 'polypeptide(L)'
;MKTFLKILGLLVLSLVLAVAFFFGLRTYQGHKNLELVDNYMDETHLTEKIQSEKTLYSAKKGLYYKEVKFKDDSEHTYVVQPVSTFKGILVQGFDEETKKNVKDAKHNTFKEKYKP
;
A
#
# COMPACT_ATOMS: atom_id res chain seq x y z
N MET A 1 21.69 -36.34 24.10
CA MET A 1 20.95 -35.19 24.72
C MET A 1 21.63 -33.84 24.53
N LYS A 2 22.89 -33.62 24.95
CA LYS A 2 23.58 -32.31 24.81
C LYS A 2 23.61 -31.77 23.37
N THR A 3 23.91 -32.62 22.38
CA THR A 3 23.95 -32.21 20.96
C THR A 3 22.56 -31.84 20.42
N PHE A 4 21.53 -32.59 20.82
CA PHE A 4 20.14 -32.32 20.44
C PHE A 4 19.65 -30.97 20.99
N LEU A 5 19.92 -30.68 22.26
CA LEU A 5 19.59 -29.37 22.88
C LEU A 5 20.32 -28.20 22.20
N LYS A 6 21.57 -28.38 21.79
CA LYS A 6 22.32 -27.37 21.01
C LYS A 6 21.69 -27.13 19.63
N ILE A 7 21.31 -28.19 18.92
CA ILE A 7 20.64 -28.10 17.61
C ILE A 7 19.28 -27.41 17.76
N LEU A 8 18.49 -27.79 18.76
CA LEU A 8 17.19 -27.18 19.03
C LEU A 8 17.31 -25.69 19.34
N GLY A 9 18.30 -25.30 20.16
CA GLY A 9 18.57 -23.88 20.45
C GLY A 9 18.94 -23.09 19.20
N LEU A 10 19.76 -23.67 18.31
CA LEU A 10 20.15 -23.03 17.06
C LEU A 10 18.97 -22.89 16.09
N LEU A 11 18.10 -23.89 16.02
CA LEU A 11 16.85 -23.83 15.25
C LEU A 11 15.92 -22.73 15.74
N VAL A 12 15.69 -22.64 17.07
CA VAL A 12 14.85 -21.59 17.65
C VAL A 12 15.45 -20.21 17.37
N LEU A 13 16.76 -20.03 17.53
CA LEU A 13 17.43 -18.77 17.21
C LEU A 13 17.27 -18.40 15.73
N SER A 14 17.45 -19.36 14.83
CA SER A 14 17.27 -19.15 13.39
C SER A 14 15.83 -18.77 13.03
N LEU A 15 14.84 -19.36 13.70
CA LEU A 15 13.43 -19.06 13.50
C LEU A 15 13.11 -17.62 13.95
N VAL A 16 13.63 -17.21 15.11
CA VAL A 16 13.47 -15.84 15.61
C VAL A 16 14.07 -14.83 14.64
N LEU A 17 15.28 -15.09 14.12
CA LEU A 17 15.92 -14.25 13.12
C LEU A 17 15.12 -14.18 11.81
N ALA A 18 14.60 -15.31 11.33
CA ALA A 18 13.78 -15.35 10.13
C ALA A 18 12.47 -14.54 10.28
N VAL A 19 11.81 -14.65 11.43
CA VAL A 19 10.60 -13.88 11.75
C VAL A 19 10.91 -12.38 11.82
N ALA A 20 11.97 -11.99 12.53
CA ALA A 20 12.39 -10.59 12.61
C ALA A 20 12.71 -10.01 11.23
N PHE A 21 13.45 -10.76 10.39
CA PHE A 21 13.79 -10.35 9.04
C PHE A 21 12.55 -10.23 8.14
N PHE A 22 11.62 -11.18 8.23
CA PHE A 22 10.36 -11.15 7.49
C PHE A 22 9.54 -9.90 7.81
N PHE A 23 9.34 -9.59 9.10
CA PHE A 23 8.62 -8.39 9.51
C PHE A 23 9.37 -7.11 9.17
N GLY A 24 10.70 -7.08 9.30
CA GLY A 24 11.53 -5.95 8.87
C GLY A 24 11.35 -5.62 7.39
N LEU A 25 11.44 -6.64 6.52
CA LEU A 25 11.18 -6.48 5.08
C LEU A 25 9.73 -6.05 4.81
N ARG A 26 8.75 -6.62 5.52
CA ARG A 26 7.33 -6.29 5.35
C ARG A 26 7.06 -4.82 5.65
N THR A 27 7.59 -4.31 6.76
CA THR A 27 7.44 -2.92 7.18
C THR A 27 8.14 -1.97 6.21
N TYR A 28 9.37 -2.31 5.78
CA TYR A 28 10.10 -1.53 4.78
C TYR A 28 9.34 -1.41 3.46
N GLN A 29 8.83 -2.53 2.94
CA GLN A 29 8.02 -2.53 1.72
C GLN A 29 6.75 -1.69 1.89
N GLY A 30 6.08 -1.78 3.03
CA GLY A 30 4.88 -0.99 3.31
C GLY A 30 5.16 0.52 3.35
N HIS A 31 6.26 0.92 3.99
CA HIS A 31 6.67 2.32 4.01
C HIS A 31 6.92 2.85 2.59
N LYS A 32 7.65 2.10 1.76
CA LYS A 32 7.93 2.49 0.37
C LYS A 32 6.68 2.51 -0.51
N ASN A 33 5.66 1.69 -0.22
CA ASN A 33 4.37 1.75 -0.90
C ASN A 33 3.65 3.08 -0.63
N LEU A 34 3.58 3.46 0.66
CA LEU A 34 2.90 4.67 1.08
C LEU A 34 3.65 5.91 0.64
N GLU A 35 4.99 5.92 0.73
CA GLU A 35 5.82 7.00 0.22
C GLU A 35 5.59 7.26 -1.28
N LEU A 36 5.48 6.19 -2.09
CA LEU A 36 5.19 6.33 -3.51
C LEU A 36 3.79 6.94 -3.76
N VAL A 37 2.81 6.53 -2.97
CA VAL A 37 1.45 7.10 -3.01
C VAL A 37 1.48 8.58 -2.60
N ASP A 38 2.14 8.91 -1.49
CA ASP A 38 2.20 10.25 -0.93
C ASP A 38 2.91 11.22 -1.88
N ASN A 39 4.07 10.83 -2.41
CA ASN A 39 4.78 11.63 -3.41
C ASN A 39 3.91 11.89 -4.64
N TYR A 40 3.16 10.89 -5.11
CA TYR A 40 2.26 11.08 -6.26
C TYR A 40 1.13 12.07 -5.94
N MET A 41 0.53 11.95 -4.75
CA MET A 41 -0.58 12.79 -4.33
C MET A 41 -0.14 14.24 -4.13
N ASP A 42 1.09 14.44 -3.64
CA ASP A 42 1.69 15.76 -3.47
C ASP A 42 2.04 16.40 -4.84
N GLU A 43 2.71 15.67 -5.73
CA GLU A 43 3.07 16.15 -7.08
C GLU A 43 1.84 16.53 -7.92
N THR A 44 0.71 15.87 -7.67
CA THR A 44 -0.55 16.11 -8.41
C THR A 44 -1.50 17.07 -7.68
N HIS A 45 -1.08 17.66 -6.56
CA HIS A 45 -1.89 18.54 -5.71
C HIS A 45 -3.21 17.89 -5.26
N LEU A 46 -3.24 16.56 -5.18
CA LEU A 46 -4.39 15.80 -4.70
C LEU A 46 -4.48 15.82 -3.17
N THR A 47 -3.34 15.93 -2.48
CA THR A 47 -3.28 16.01 -1.01
C THR A 47 -4.11 17.16 -0.45
N GLU A 48 -4.07 18.34 -1.08
CA GLU A 48 -4.84 19.53 -0.66
C GLU A 48 -6.36 19.33 -0.79
N LYS A 49 -6.75 18.44 -1.71
CA LYS A 49 -8.14 18.11 -2.02
C LYS A 49 -8.68 16.97 -1.16
N ILE A 50 -7.87 16.37 -0.29
CA ILE A 50 -8.33 15.28 0.58
C ILE A 50 -9.39 15.81 1.56
N GLN A 51 -10.56 15.18 1.54
CA GLN A 51 -11.60 15.34 2.57
C GLN A 51 -11.39 14.31 3.68
N SER A 52 -11.11 13.06 3.31
CA SER A 52 -10.78 11.99 4.25
C SER A 52 -9.87 10.97 3.60
N GLU A 53 -8.94 10.39 4.36
CA GLU A 53 -8.10 9.29 3.90
C GLU A 53 -8.03 8.15 4.93
N LYS A 54 -7.85 6.92 4.43
CA LYS A 54 -7.60 5.73 5.23
C LYS A 54 -6.46 4.94 4.61
N THR A 55 -5.46 4.60 5.40
CA THR A 55 -4.41 3.66 4.98
C THR A 55 -4.87 2.24 5.23
N LEU A 56 -4.81 1.40 4.19
CA LEU A 56 -5.27 0.02 4.21
C LEU A 56 -4.20 -0.92 3.68
N TYR A 57 -4.32 -2.19 4.04
CA TYR A 57 -3.41 -3.24 3.59
C TYR A 57 -4.16 -4.29 2.77
N SER A 58 -3.70 -4.54 1.53
CA SER A 58 -4.23 -5.61 0.69
C SER A 58 -3.41 -6.89 0.88
N ALA A 59 -3.95 -7.85 1.64
CA ALA A 59 -3.32 -9.16 1.79
C ALA A 59 -3.14 -9.89 0.45
N LYS A 60 -4.12 -9.76 -0.46
CA LYS A 60 -4.09 -10.37 -1.80
C LYS A 60 -2.96 -9.81 -2.67
N LYS A 61 -2.73 -8.50 -2.62
CA LYS A 61 -1.70 -7.84 -3.43
C LYS A 61 -0.36 -7.68 -2.70
N GLY A 62 -0.34 -7.93 -1.40
CA GLY A 62 0.85 -7.77 -0.58
C GLY A 62 1.35 -6.33 -0.48
N LEU A 63 0.48 -5.31 -0.61
CA LEU A 63 0.86 -3.89 -0.58
C LEU A 63 -0.07 -3.04 0.29
N TYR A 64 0.46 -1.91 0.75
CA TYR A 64 -0.33 -0.86 1.40
C TYR A 64 -0.85 0.14 0.36
N TYR A 65 -2.03 0.68 0.61
CA TYR A 65 -2.70 1.64 -0.26
C TYR A 65 -3.51 2.64 0.55
N LYS A 66 -3.92 3.74 -0.07
CA LYS A 66 -4.83 4.72 0.52
C LYS A 66 -6.19 4.65 -0.13
N GLU A 67 -7.22 4.68 0.70
CA GLU A 67 -8.59 4.98 0.30
C GLU A 67 -8.87 6.45 0.62
N VAL A 68 -9.28 7.23 -0.37
CA VAL A 68 -9.35 8.70 -0.30
C VAL A 68 -10.70 9.18 -0.81
N LYS A 69 -11.31 10.14 -0.11
CA LYS A 69 -12.40 10.96 -0.65
C LYS A 69 -11.89 12.37 -0.89
N PHE A 70 -12.17 12.92 -2.07
CA PHE A 70 -11.74 14.26 -2.43
C PHE A 70 -12.89 15.26 -2.27
N LYS A 71 -12.55 16.48 -1.84
CA LYS A 71 -13.50 17.60 -1.68
C LYS A 71 -14.14 18.00 -3.01
N ASP A 72 -13.41 17.83 -4.11
CA ASP A 72 -13.82 18.24 -5.46
C ASP A 72 -14.46 17.10 -6.28
N ASP A 73 -14.69 15.95 -5.63
CA ASP A 73 -15.39 14.78 -6.14
C ASP A 73 -15.84 13.88 -4.97
N SER A 74 -16.81 14.37 -4.18
CA SER A 74 -17.22 13.74 -2.92
C SER A 74 -18.12 12.52 -3.09
N GLU A 75 -18.68 12.31 -4.29
CA GLU A 75 -19.55 11.16 -4.60
C GLU A 75 -18.75 9.86 -4.79
N HIS A 76 -17.45 9.98 -5.07
CA HIS A 76 -16.57 8.85 -5.33
C HIS A 76 -15.56 8.63 -4.21
N THR A 77 -15.27 7.35 -3.98
CA THR A 77 -14.17 6.92 -3.12
C THR A 77 -13.05 6.39 -3.99
N TYR A 78 -11.83 6.87 -3.78
CA TYR A 78 -10.67 6.54 -4.59
C TYR A 78 -9.75 5.57 -3.88
N VAL A 79 -9.31 4.54 -4.60
CA VAL A 79 -8.16 3.72 -4.19
C VAL A 79 -6.93 4.23 -4.90
N VAL A 80 -5.94 4.66 -4.13
CA VAL A 80 -4.62 5.10 -4.59
C VAL A 80 -3.60 4.08 -4.12
N GLN A 81 -3.00 3.35 -5.06
CA GLN A 81 -2.08 2.25 -4.73
C GLN A 81 -0.92 2.16 -5.73
N PRO A 82 0.23 1.64 -5.32
CA PRO A 82 1.28 1.27 -6.25
C PRO A 82 0.86 0.12 -7.17
N VAL A 83 1.45 0.04 -8.37
CA VAL A 83 1.30 -1.13 -9.25
C VAL A 83 2.20 -2.28 -8.79
N SER A 84 3.37 -1.95 -8.24
CA SER A 84 4.24 -2.86 -7.49
C SER A 84 4.95 -2.09 -6.38
N THR A 85 5.70 -2.77 -5.52
CA THR A 85 6.26 -2.20 -4.29
C THR A 85 6.97 -0.85 -4.46
N PHE A 86 7.64 -0.63 -5.59
CA PHE A 86 8.46 0.55 -5.84
C PHE A 86 8.18 1.23 -7.19
N LYS A 87 7.10 0.85 -7.88
CA LYS A 87 6.84 1.39 -9.21
C LYS A 87 5.36 1.41 -9.56
N GLY A 88 5.03 2.42 -10.36
CA GLY A 88 3.73 2.64 -10.94
C GLY A 88 2.69 3.07 -9.92
N ILE A 89 1.70 3.82 -10.37
CA ILE A 89 0.56 4.24 -9.54
C ILE A 89 -0.75 3.96 -10.28
N LEU A 90 -1.74 3.50 -9.52
CA LEU A 90 -3.12 3.39 -9.94
C LEU A 90 -3.96 4.26 -9.00
N VAL A 91 -4.74 5.16 -9.59
CA VAL A 91 -5.82 5.90 -8.92
C VAL A 91 -7.12 5.47 -9.56
N GLN A 92 -8.02 4.93 -8.74
CA GLN A 92 -9.27 4.36 -9.25
C GLN A 92 -10.43 4.76 -8.36
N GLY A 93 -11.40 5.46 -8.93
CA GLY A 93 -12.65 5.84 -8.29
C GLY A 93 -13.66 4.69 -8.28
N PHE A 94 -14.40 4.60 -7.18
CA PHE A 94 -15.45 3.64 -6.95
C PHE A 94 -16.66 4.30 -6.31
N ASP A 95 -17.81 3.77 -6.66
CA ASP A 95 -19.06 4.08 -5.99
C ASP A 95 -19.10 3.35 -4.63
N GLU A 96 -19.46 4.07 -3.57
CA GLU A 96 -19.39 3.54 -2.21
C GLU A 96 -20.43 2.45 -1.94
N GLU A 97 -21.60 2.53 -2.57
CA GLU A 97 -22.72 1.61 -2.35
C GLU A 97 -22.53 0.31 -3.15
N THR A 98 -22.27 0.46 -4.44
CA THR A 98 -22.17 -0.66 -5.38
C THR A 98 -20.79 -1.29 -5.41
N LYS A 99 -19.76 -0.61 -4.85
CA LYS A 99 -18.34 -0.98 -4.92
C LYS A 99 -17.82 -1.18 -6.34
N LYS A 100 -18.53 -0.65 -7.34
CA LYS A 100 -18.13 -0.75 -8.75
C LYS A 100 -17.20 0.39 -9.09
N ASN A 101 -16.25 0.09 -9.97
CA ASN A 101 -15.39 1.12 -10.53
C ASN A 101 -16.22 2.09 -11.37
N VAL A 102 -16.02 3.39 -11.13
CA VAL A 102 -16.54 4.45 -11.98
C VAL A 102 -15.45 4.84 -12.95
N LYS A 103 -15.62 4.53 -14.23
CA LYS A 103 -14.59 4.73 -15.28
C LYS A 103 -14.30 6.20 -15.54
N ASP A 104 -15.30 7.05 -15.39
CA ASP A 104 -15.24 8.47 -15.68
C ASP A 104 -14.98 9.31 -14.41
N ALA A 105 -14.57 8.66 -13.31
CA ALA A 105 -14.23 9.37 -12.07
C ALA A 105 -13.06 10.33 -12.32
N LYS A 106 -13.20 11.55 -11.80
CA LYS A 106 -12.39 12.72 -12.12
C LYS A 106 -10.87 12.50 -12.05
N HIS A 107 -10.41 11.78 -11.03
CA HIS A 107 -8.98 11.58 -10.75
C HIS A 107 -8.46 10.22 -11.20
N ASN A 108 -9.24 9.44 -11.97
CA ASN A 108 -8.79 8.16 -12.47
C ASN A 108 -7.47 8.27 -13.23
N THR A 109 -6.52 7.42 -12.88
CA THR A 109 -5.21 7.38 -13.53
C THR A 109 -4.58 6.02 -13.43
N PHE A 110 -3.79 5.70 -14.46
CA PHE A 110 -2.85 4.59 -14.41
C PHE A 110 -1.53 5.03 -15.04
N LYS A 111 -0.47 5.11 -14.22
CA LYS A 111 0.89 5.39 -14.67
C LYS A 111 1.77 4.22 -14.30
N GLU A 112 1.95 3.28 -15.23
CA GLU A 112 2.70 2.03 -15.01
C GLU A 112 4.16 2.27 -14.58
N LYS A 113 4.80 3.31 -15.12
CA LYS A 113 6.23 3.61 -14.94
C LYS A 113 6.52 4.71 -13.92
N TYR A 114 5.52 5.17 -13.18
CA TYR A 114 5.72 6.21 -12.16
C TYR A 114 6.75 5.76 -11.13
N LYS A 115 7.69 6.67 -10.84
CA LYS A 115 8.67 6.58 -9.78
C LYS A 115 8.82 8.00 -9.22
N PRO A 116 8.89 8.16 -7.89
CA PRO A 116 9.26 9.42 -7.30
C PRO A 116 10.72 9.79 -7.64
#